data_AF-A0A060TF10-F1
#
_entry.id   AF-A0A060TF10-F1
#
_cell.length_a   1.000
_cell.length_b   1.000
_cell.length_c   1.000
_cell.angle_alpha   90.00
_cell.angle_beta   90.00
_cell.angle_gamma   90.00
#
_symmetry.space_group_name_H-M   'P 1'
#
loop_
_entity.id
_entity.type
_entity.pdbx_description
1 polymer ?
#
loop_
_entity_poly.entity_id
_entity_poly.type
_entity_poly.pdbx_seq_one_letter_code
_entity_poly.pdbx_strand_id
1 'polypeptide(L)'
;MSLEEQAAARKARLAQLRGIKRAPERSEQSEQSEQSRESGDGSGNVEQETKVKPRNYDPEVKGPRLGMENNPVEEEETIEFVAEQQQKEALDKLTATAASDLDLSSLQPKSATWDLKRDLESQMQELDAQTDNSIIKMVRQRLLDAQEKN
;
A
#
# COMPACT_ATOMS: atom_id res chain seq x y z
N MET A 1 26.73 27.46 19.81
CA MET A 1 27.19 26.59 20.90
C MET A 1 28.62 26.95 21.23
N SER A 2 28.90 27.19 22.50
CA SER A 2 30.26 27.54 22.95
C SER A 2 31.16 26.31 22.91
N LEU A 3 32.48 26.47 22.73
CA LEU A 3 33.45 25.37 22.76
C LEU A 3 33.36 24.54 24.05
N GLU A 4 33.08 25.21 25.18
CA GLU A 4 32.93 24.57 26.49
C GLU A 4 31.72 23.63 26.55
N GLU A 5 30.62 24.05 25.92
CA GLU A 5 29.38 23.28 25.85
C GLU A 5 29.57 22.00 25.01
N GLN A 6 30.35 22.09 23.94
CA GLN A 6 30.68 20.97 23.06
C GLN A 6 31.62 19.97 23.74
N ALA A 7 32.58 20.46 24.55
CA ALA A 7 33.45 19.63 25.37
C ALA A 7 32.68 18.89 26.48
N ALA A 8 31.75 19.56 27.16
CA ALA A 8 30.89 18.96 28.17
C ALA A 8 29.98 17.88 27.58
N ALA A 9 29.38 18.12 26.41
CA ALA A 9 28.56 17.12 25.70
C ALA A 9 29.36 15.87 25.31
N ARG A 10 30.60 16.03 24.83
CA ARG A 10 31.49 14.90 24.50
C ARG A 10 31.86 14.10 25.75
N LYS A 11 32.17 14.78 26.86
CA LYS A 11 32.50 14.14 28.14
C LYS A 11 31.33 13.31 28.68
N ALA A 12 30.11 13.85 28.63
CA ALA A 12 28.90 13.13 29.04
C ALA A 12 28.65 11.88 28.18
N ARG A 13 28.80 12.01 26.85
CA ARG A 13 28.67 10.88 25.92
C ARG A 13 29.70 9.78 26.18
N LEU A 14 30.95 10.16 26.45
CA LEU A 14 32.00 9.19 26.78
C LEU A 14 31.76 8.50 28.13
N ALA A 15 31.20 9.19 29.12
CA ALA A 15 30.83 8.60 30.40
C ALA A 15 29.72 7.55 30.25
N GLN A 16 28.68 7.86 29.44
CA GLN A 16 27.61 6.90 29.11
C GLN A 16 28.17 5.65 28.41
N LEU A 17 29.08 5.83 27.45
CA LEU A 17 29.73 4.70 26.76
C LEU A 17 30.64 3.88 27.67
N ARG A 18 31.30 4.51 28.65
CA ARG A 18 32.11 3.80 29.65
C ARG A 18 31.26 2.98 30.61
N GLY A 19 30.09 3.47 31.02
CA GLY A 19 29.13 2.71 31.83
C GLY A 19 28.62 1.46 31.12
N ILE A 20 28.34 1.57 29.81
CA ILE A 20 27.87 0.44 28.99
C ILE A 20 28.96 -0.64 28.81
N LYS A 21 30.24 -0.25 28.74
CA LYS A 21 31.35 -1.22 28.62
C LYS A 21 31.71 -1.89 29.95
N ARG A 22 31.27 -1.34 31.09
CA ARG A 22 31.74 -1.73 32.43
C ARG A 22 30.59 -2.08 33.37
N ALA A 23 29.71 -2.98 32.94
CA ALA A 23 28.91 -3.87 33.79
C ALA A 23 28.44 -5.05 32.93
N PRO A 24 28.49 -6.32 33.39
CA PRO A 24 28.63 -6.77 34.77
C PRO A 24 29.97 -7.47 35.05
N GLU A 25 30.72 -6.99 36.04
CA GLU A 25 31.25 -7.79 37.15
C GLU A 25 31.56 -6.83 38.30
N ARG A 26 30.79 -7.05 39.37
CA ARG A 26 31.04 -6.81 40.80
C ARG A 26 31.65 -5.49 41.31
N SER A 27 30.93 -4.99 42.31
CA SER A 27 31.25 -3.96 43.28
C SER A 27 32.55 -4.21 44.07
N GLU A 28 33.13 -3.08 44.50
CA GLU A 28 34.03 -2.85 45.63
C GLU A 28 35.55 -3.05 45.44
N GLN A 29 36.23 -1.89 45.54
CA GLN A 29 37.46 -1.68 46.30
C GLN A 29 38.75 -2.40 45.84
N SER A 30 39.64 -1.66 45.17
CA SER A 30 41.07 -1.61 45.55
C SER A 30 41.87 -0.80 44.54
N GLU A 31 42.58 0.18 45.08
CA GLU A 31 43.72 0.87 44.48
C GLU A 31 44.87 -0.13 44.22
N GLN A 32 45.76 0.23 43.30
CA GLN A 32 47.11 -0.32 43.11
C GLN A 32 47.24 -1.82 42.76
N SER A 33 47.63 -2.09 41.51
CA SER A 33 48.79 -2.96 41.23
C SER A 33 48.99 -3.08 39.72
N GLU A 34 50.01 -2.38 39.22
CA GLU A 34 50.73 -2.76 38.01
C GLU A 34 51.47 -4.09 38.26
N GLN A 35 51.86 -4.75 37.16
CA GLN A 35 52.74 -5.92 37.06
C GLN A 35 52.13 -7.28 37.43
N SER A 36 51.77 -8.06 36.40
CA SER A 36 52.44 -9.33 36.10
C SER A 36 51.95 -9.87 34.76
N ARG A 37 52.84 -9.91 33.78
CA ARG A 37 52.71 -10.76 32.59
C ARG A 37 53.47 -12.04 32.92
N GLU A 38 52.80 -13.19 32.94
CA GLU A 38 53.43 -14.43 32.51
C GLU A 38 52.41 -15.51 32.15
N SER A 39 52.70 -16.10 30.99
CA SER A 39 52.40 -17.41 30.42
C SER A 39 51.76 -18.50 31.30
N GLY A 40 50.98 -19.36 30.64
CA GLY A 40 51.04 -20.81 30.89
C GLY A 40 49.71 -21.51 31.17
N ASP A 41 49.23 -22.19 30.12
CA ASP A 41 48.52 -23.48 30.07
C ASP A 41 47.68 -23.97 31.28
N GLY A 42 46.46 -24.40 30.98
CA GLY A 42 45.52 -24.93 31.96
C GLY A 42 44.27 -25.51 31.31
N SER A 43 44.43 -26.68 30.69
CA SER A 43 43.35 -27.57 30.25
C SER A 43 42.30 -27.77 31.36
N GLY A 44 41.08 -27.29 31.12
CA GLY A 44 39.93 -27.45 32.01
C GLY A 44 38.65 -27.60 31.21
N ASN A 45 38.23 -28.84 31.03
CA ASN A 45 36.92 -29.21 30.51
C ASN A 45 35.83 -28.60 31.40
N VAL A 46 35.17 -27.55 30.91
CA VAL A 46 33.95 -27.01 31.49
C VAL A 46 32.93 -27.00 30.35
N GLU A 47 32.11 -28.05 30.35
CA GLU A 47 30.83 -28.16 29.65
C GLU A 47 29.89 -27.08 30.19
N GLN A 48 30.17 -25.82 29.83
CA GLN A 48 29.16 -24.79 29.75
C GLN A 48 28.86 -24.71 28.27
N GLU A 49 27.70 -25.24 27.89
CA GLU A 49 27.11 -25.02 26.58
C GLU A 49 26.94 -23.51 26.39
N THR A 50 28.01 -22.87 25.91
CA THR A 50 27.96 -21.55 25.34
C THR A 50 27.11 -21.72 24.11
N LYS A 51 25.81 -21.48 24.26
CA LYS A 51 24.84 -21.55 23.16
C LYS A 51 25.20 -20.41 22.23
N VAL A 52 26.16 -20.67 21.33
CA VAL A 52 26.66 -19.71 20.35
C VAL A 52 25.46 -19.38 19.48
N LYS A 53 24.86 -18.21 19.74
CA LYS A 53 23.80 -17.70 18.88
C LYS A 53 24.43 -17.44 17.53
N PRO A 54 24.00 -18.13 16.45
CA PRO A 54 24.53 -17.83 15.14
C PRO A 54 24.20 -16.37 14.79
N ARG A 55 25.18 -15.67 14.22
CA ARG A 55 25.01 -14.26 13.87
C ARG A 55 24.05 -14.05 12.69
N ASN A 56 23.90 -15.04 11.80
CA ASN A 56 23.02 -14.98 10.64
C ASN A 56 22.50 -16.36 10.15
N TYR A 57 22.48 -17.39 11.00
CA TYR A 57 22.03 -18.74 10.61
C TYR A 57 20.70 -19.06 11.26
N ASP A 58 19.76 -19.55 10.46
CA ASP A 58 18.48 -20.06 10.94
C ASP A 58 18.58 -21.57 11.19
N PRO A 59 18.38 -22.05 12.43
CA PRO A 59 18.40 -23.47 12.73
C PRO A 59 17.28 -24.27 12.03
N GLU A 60 16.14 -23.64 11.74
CA GLU A 60 14.99 -24.31 11.09
C GLU A 60 15.24 -24.52 9.60
N VAL A 61 15.68 -23.46 8.91
CA VAL A 61 15.97 -23.46 7.46
C VAL A 61 17.35 -24.06 7.15
N LYS A 62 18.16 -24.34 8.19
CA LYS A 62 19.55 -24.81 8.11
C LYS A 62 20.39 -24.00 7.11
N GLY A 63 20.19 -22.69 7.11
CA GLY A 63 20.78 -21.80 6.10
C GLY A 63 20.96 -20.37 6.60
N PRO A 64 21.64 -19.51 5.81
CA PRO A 64 21.74 -18.09 6.11
C PRO A 64 20.35 -17.44 6.10
N ARG A 65 20.02 -16.63 7.12
CA ARG A 65 18.84 -15.76 7.06
C ARG A 65 19.11 -14.71 5.97
N LEU A 66 18.43 -14.85 4.84
CA LEU A 66 18.55 -13.95 3.70
C LEU A 66 17.41 -12.94 3.75
N GLY A 67 17.70 -11.75 4.26
CA GLY A 67 16.74 -10.64 4.26
C GLY A 67 15.54 -10.82 5.19
N MET A 68 14.44 -10.14 4.85
CA MET A 68 13.16 -10.25 5.54
C MET A 68 12.32 -11.32 4.84
N GLU A 69 11.81 -12.28 5.61
CA GLU A 69 11.01 -13.40 5.09
C GLU A 69 9.65 -12.92 4.55
N ASN A 70 9.12 -11.84 5.13
CA ASN A 70 7.90 -11.19 4.68
C ASN A 70 8.25 -9.82 4.10
N ASN A 71 7.63 -9.50 2.97
CA ASN A 71 7.72 -8.17 2.37
C ASN A 71 6.92 -7.19 3.24
N PRO A 72 7.56 -6.19 3.90
CA PRO A 72 6.83 -5.25 4.76
C PRO A 72 5.84 -4.36 3.98
N VAL A 73 5.91 -4.38 2.65
CA VAL A 73 5.04 -3.61 1.75
C VAL A 73 3.71 -4.34 1.47
N GLU A 74 3.59 -5.63 1.77
CA GLU A 74 2.34 -6.38 1.53
C GLU A 74 1.22 -5.98 2.51
N GLU A 75 1.55 -5.37 3.65
CA GLU A 75 0.56 -4.97 4.67
C GLU A 75 0.00 -3.55 4.46
N GLU A 76 0.67 -2.72 3.64
CA GLU A 76 0.24 -1.35 3.37
C GLU A 76 -0.43 -1.25 1.99
N GLU A 77 -1.63 -0.66 1.93
CA GLU A 77 -2.32 -0.35 0.67
C GLU A 77 -1.54 0.71 -0.11
N THR A 78 -0.59 0.25 -0.92
CA THR A 78 0.16 1.12 -1.83
C THR A 78 -0.65 1.44 -3.08
N ILE A 79 -0.34 2.57 -3.72
CA ILE A 79 -0.96 2.98 -4.98
C ILE A 79 -0.77 1.90 -6.06
N GLU A 80 0.39 1.24 -6.07
CA GLU A 80 0.70 0.15 -7.01
C GLU A 80 -0.24 -1.05 -6.80
N PHE A 81 -0.51 -1.41 -5.55
CA PHE A 81 -1.44 -2.49 -5.22
C PHE A 81 -2.88 -2.17 -5.68
N VAL A 82 -3.33 -0.92 -5.45
CA VAL A 82 -4.65 -0.47 -5.93
C VAL A 82 -4.72 -0.45 -7.46
N ALA A 83 -3.66 0.00 -8.14
CA ALA A 83 -3.59 -0.02 -9.59
C ALA A 83 -3.62 -1.44 -10.16
N GLU A 84 -2.88 -2.38 -9.55
CA GLU A 84 -2.89 -3.78 -9.94
C GLU A 84 -4.27 -4.42 -9.74
N GLN A 85 -4.96 -4.10 -8.63
CA GLN A 85 -6.34 -4.56 -8.41
C GLN A 85 -7.30 -4.02 -9.47
N GLN A 86 -7.26 -2.72 -9.75
CA GLN A 86 -8.10 -2.12 -10.79
C GLN A 86 -7.84 -2.72 -12.17
N GLN A 87 -6.57 -2.99 -12.50
CA GLN A 87 -6.21 -3.68 -13.73
C GLN A 87 -6.81 -5.09 -13.78
N LYS A 88 -6.70 -5.87 -12.70
CA LYS A 88 -7.29 -7.20 -12.60
C LYS A 88 -8.80 -7.15 -12.78
N GLU A 89 -9.49 -6.27 -12.06
CA GLU A 89 -10.93 -6.09 -12.19
C GLU A 89 -11.37 -5.71 -13.61
N ALA A 90 -10.63 -4.82 -14.28
CA ALA A 90 -10.94 -4.41 -15.64
C ALA A 90 -10.76 -5.58 -16.62
N LEU A 91 -9.72 -6.39 -16.42
CA LEU A 91 -9.45 -7.58 -17.23
C LEU A 91 -10.52 -8.67 -16.99
N ASP A 92 -10.94 -8.88 -15.76
CA ASP A 92 -12.01 -9.82 -15.40
C ASP A 92 -13.36 -9.39 -16.01
N LYS A 93 -13.68 -8.10 -15.96
CA LYS A 93 -14.89 -7.56 -16.63
C LYS A 93 -14.82 -7.77 -18.14
N LEU A 94 -13.66 -7.52 -18.76
CA LEU A 94 -13.48 -7.68 -20.20
C LEU A 94 -13.56 -9.15 -20.64
N THR A 95 -12.96 -10.06 -19.88
CA THR A 95 -13.04 -11.52 -20.14
C THR A 95 -14.47 -12.04 -19.94
N ALA A 96 -15.20 -11.56 -18.94
CA ALA A 96 -16.61 -11.88 -18.76
C ALA A 96 -17.47 -11.41 -19.94
N THR A 97 -17.23 -10.20 -20.46
CA THR A 97 -17.92 -9.71 -21.67
C THR A 97 -17.48 -10.38 -22.96
N ALA A 98 -16.25 -10.88 -23.04
CA ALA A 98 -15.77 -11.65 -24.19
C ALA A 98 -16.29 -13.09 -24.19
N ALA A 99 -16.60 -13.64 -23.01
CA ALA A 99 -17.19 -14.96 -22.84
C ALA A 99 -18.69 -15.01 -23.15
N SER A 100 -19.38 -13.86 -23.19
CA SER A 100 -20.73 -13.81 -23.72
C SER A 100 -20.71 -13.95 -25.25
N ASP A 101 -21.63 -14.76 -25.79
CA ASP A 101 -21.78 -14.98 -27.22
C ASP A 101 -21.75 -13.65 -27.98
N LEU A 102 -20.79 -13.50 -28.90
CA LEU A 102 -20.68 -12.29 -29.71
C LEU A 102 -21.98 -12.12 -30.52
N ASP A 103 -22.71 -11.06 -30.23
CA ASP A 103 -23.92 -10.71 -30.96
C ASP A 103 -23.55 -10.34 -32.40
N LEU A 104 -23.83 -11.27 -33.32
CA LEU A 104 -23.58 -11.15 -34.77
C LEU A 104 -24.25 -9.91 -35.39
N SER A 105 -25.27 -9.33 -34.74
CA SER A 105 -25.91 -8.09 -35.20
C SER A 105 -25.02 -6.86 -35.01
N SER A 106 -24.15 -6.86 -33.98
CA SER A 106 -23.23 -5.76 -33.67
C SER A 106 -22.03 -5.69 -34.63
N LEU A 107 -21.66 -6.82 -35.23
CA LEU A 107 -20.59 -6.94 -36.23
C LEU A 107 -21.04 -6.57 -37.66
N GLN A 108 -22.34 -6.39 -37.89
CA GLN A 108 -22.82 -5.97 -39.20
C GLN A 108 -22.39 -4.52 -39.50
N PRO A 109 -22.07 -4.19 -40.76
CA PRO A 109 -21.82 -2.82 -41.13
C PRO A 109 -23.06 -1.98 -40.82
N LYS A 110 -22.87 -0.90 -40.06
CA LYS A 110 -23.96 0.04 -39.77
C LYS A 110 -24.47 0.69 -41.06
N SER A 111 -25.71 1.17 -41.04
CA SER A 111 -26.27 1.89 -42.18
C SER A 111 -25.44 3.13 -42.51
N ALA A 112 -25.37 3.50 -43.79
CA ALA A 112 -24.62 4.68 -44.25
C ALA A 112 -25.10 5.99 -43.59
N THR A 113 -26.35 6.03 -43.13
CA THR A 113 -26.99 7.20 -42.50
C THR A 113 -27.04 7.11 -40.97
N TRP A 114 -26.37 6.14 -40.35
CA TRP A 114 -26.44 5.95 -38.90
C TRP A 114 -25.91 7.16 -38.12
N ASP A 115 -24.92 7.84 -38.67
CA ASP A 115 -24.31 9.03 -38.07
C ASP A 115 -25.27 10.21 -38.10
N LEU A 116 -25.93 10.43 -39.24
CA LEU A 116 -26.99 11.42 -39.38
C LEU A 116 -28.13 11.17 -38.38
N LYS A 117 -28.52 9.91 -38.19
CA LYS A 117 -29.54 9.55 -37.22
C LYS A 117 -29.10 9.91 -35.80
N ARG A 118 -27.87 9.58 -35.43
CA ARG A 118 -27.32 9.85 -34.09
C ARG A 118 -27.26 11.35 -33.79
N ASP A 119 -26.78 12.14 -34.74
CA ASP A 119 -26.64 13.59 -34.54
C ASP A 119 -28.02 14.28 -34.48
N LEU A 120 -28.99 13.79 -35.26
CA LEU A 120 -30.36 14.29 -35.25
C LEU A 120 -31.13 13.88 -33.99
N GLU A 121 -30.86 12.70 -33.43
CA GLU A 121 -31.50 12.19 -32.20
C GLU A 121 -31.37 13.18 -31.03
N SER A 122 -30.18 13.78 -30.84
CA SER A 122 -29.95 14.76 -29.77
C SER A 122 -30.82 16.00 -29.93
N GLN A 123 -31.02 16.47 -31.17
CA GLN A 123 -31.84 17.64 -31.45
C GLN A 123 -33.33 17.31 -31.35
N MET A 124 -33.73 16.11 -31.78
CA MET A 124 -35.10 15.66 -31.70
C MET A 124 -35.54 15.48 -30.25
N GLN A 125 -34.67 14.98 -29.37
CA GLN A 125 -34.99 14.77 -27.96
C GLN A 125 -35.45 16.06 -27.25
N GLU A 126 -34.78 17.19 -27.52
CA GLU A 126 -35.20 18.49 -26.97
C GLU A 126 -36.52 18.96 -27.57
N LEU A 127 -36.71 18.77 -28.87
CA LEU A 127 -37.90 19.19 -29.60
C LEU A 127 -39.13 18.35 -29.22
N ASP A 128 -38.96 17.05 -29.03
CA ASP A 128 -40.00 16.12 -28.63
C ASP A 128 -40.52 16.48 -27.23
N ALA A 129 -39.64 16.79 -26.29
CA ALA A 129 -40.04 17.25 -24.96
C ALA A 129 -40.86 18.55 -25.01
N GLN A 130 -40.51 19.49 -25.90
CA GLN A 130 -41.28 20.72 -26.08
C GLN A 130 -42.63 20.46 -26.79
N THR A 131 -42.64 19.52 -27.72
CA THR A 131 -43.83 19.11 -28.46
C THR A 131 -44.83 18.45 -27.52
N ASP A 132 -44.39 17.53 -26.67
CA ASP A 132 -45.23 16.88 -25.65
C ASP A 132 -45.82 17.91 -24.68
N ASN A 133 -45.00 18.85 -24.20
CA ASN A 133 -45.48 19.94 -23.34
C ASN A 133 -46.53 20.82 -24.05
N SER A 134 -46.37 21.06 -25.34
CA SER A 134 -47.32 21.84 -26.14
C SER A 134 -48.63 21.08 -26.35
N ILE A 135 -48.54 19.77 -26.62
CA ILE A 135 -49.70 18.87 -26.72
C ILE A 135 -50.48 18.88 -25.40
N ILE A 136 -49.80 18.72 -24.26
CA ILE A 136 -50.43 18.76 -22.93
C ILE A 136 -51.17 20.09 -22.72
N LYS A 137 -50.56 21.23 -23.07
CA LYS A 137 -51.20 22.56 -22.97
C LYS A 137 -52.43 22.66 -23.86
N MET A 138 -52.35 22.23 -25.11
CA MET A 138 -53.49 22.25 -26.04
C MET A 138 -54.64 21.37 -25.56
N VAL A 139 -54.34 20.16 -25.07
CA VAL A 139 -55.35 19.25 -24.52
C VAL A 139 -56.00 19.86 -23.29
N ARG A 140 -55.22 20.47 -22.39
CA ARG A 140 -55.75 21.16 -21.21
C ARG A 140 -56.69 22.30 -21.58
N GLN A 141 -56.31 23.15 -22.53
CA GLN A 141 -57.17 24.25 -23.01
C GLN A 141 -58.48 23.72 -23.59
N ARG A 142 -58.40 22.72 -24.48
CA ARG A 142 -59.59 22.10 -25.07
C ARG A 142 -60.53 21.50 -24.03
N LEU A 143 -59.98 20.92 -22.96
CA LEU A 143 -60.80 20.38 -21.86
C LEU A 143 -61.51 21.50 -21.09
N LEU A 144 -60.82 22.60 -20.79
CA LEU A 144 -61.43 23.76 -20.12
C LEU A 144 -62.54 24.38 -20.97
N ASP A 145 -62.29 24.63 -22.26
CA ASP A 145 -63.28 25.16 -23.19
C ASP A 145 -64.52 24.25 -23.30
N ALA A 146 -64.35 22.93 -23.20
CA ALA A 146 -65.44 21.98 -23.19
C ALA A 146 -66.23 21.98 -21.87
N GLN A 147 -65.59 22.31 -20.74
CA GLN A 147 -66.26 22.46 -19.45
C GLN A 147 -67.02 23.79 -19.36
N GLU A 148 -66.50 24.89 -19.91
CA GLU A 148 -67.17 26.20 -19.90
C GLU A 148 -68.40 26.27 -20.83
N LYS A 149 -68.44 25.41 -21.86
CA LYS A 149 -69.55 25.34 -22.82
C LYS A 149 -70.71 24.45 -22.34
N ASN A 150 -70.58 23.77 -21.21
CA ASN A 150 -71.57 22.85 -20.64
C ASN A 150 -72.19 23.48 -19.38
#